data_AF-X1SAU2-F1
#
_entry.id   AF-X1SAU2-F1
#
_cell.length_a   1.000
_cell.length_b   1.000
_cell.length_c   1.000
_cell.angle_alpha   90.00
_cell.angle_beta   90.00
_cell.angle_gamma   90.00
#
_symmetry.space_group_name_H-M   'P 1'
#
loop_
_entity.id
_entity.type
_entity.pdbx_description
1 polymer ?
#
loop_
_entity_poly.entity_id
_entity_poly.type
_entity_poly.pdbx_seq_one_letter_code
_entity_poly.pdbx_strand_id
1 'polypeptide(L)' 'MADEVTIQLRNPPSEAENWSLSLTDWDITVPIRFIGWNGKERLDIAEAATFEIPEGLNFPLRVAFLQLPMR' A
#
# COMPACT_ATOMS: atom_id res chain seq x y z
N MET A 1 -18.70 -6.48 7.38
CA MET A 1 -17.96 -6.10 6.15
C MET A 1 -16.62 -5.60 6.65
N ALA A 2 -15.50 -6.08 6.10
CA ALA A 2 -14.19 -5.55 6.48
C ALA A 2 -14.07 -4.11 5.99
N ASP A 3 -13.41 -3.25 6.77
CA ASP A 3 -13.09 -1.90 6.32
C ASP A 3 -11.97 -1.98 5.27
N GLU A 4 -11.98 -1.08 4.29
CA GLU A 4 -11.00 -1.07 3.19
C GLU A 4 -10.40 0.32 2.98
N VAL A 5 -9.13 0.34 2.56
CA VAL A 5 -8.43 1.57 2.17
C VAL A 5 -7.78 1.39 0.80
N THR A 6 -8.03 2.34 -0.09
CA THR A 6 -7.43 2.41 -1.43
C THR A 6 -6.46 3.58 -1.53
N ILE A 7 -5.25 3.32 -2.02
CA ILE A 7 -4.19 4.31 -2.20
C ILE A 7 -3.81 4.38 -3.68
N GLN A 8 -3.73 5.61 -4.20
CA GLN A 8 -3.37 5.90 -5.58
C GLN A 8 -2.23 6.89 -5.61
N LEU A 9 -1.25 6.66 -6.48
CA LEU A 9 -0.23 7.67 -6.78
C LEU A 9 -0.83 8.77 -7.64
N ARG A 10 -0.49 10.03 -7.33
CA ARG A 10 -0.89 11.21 -8.10
C ARG A 10 0.35 11.90 -8.60
N ASN A 11 0.46 12.07 -9.91
CA ASN A 11 1.64 12.62 -10.59
C ASN A 11 2.94 11.88 -10.21
N PRO A 12 3.00 10.55 -10.42
CA PRO A 12 4.22 9.80 -10.16
C PRO A 12 5.39 10.31 -11.03
N PRO A 13 6.64 10.10 -10.61
CA PRO A 13 7.80 10.41 -11.46
C PRO A 13 7.69 9.71 -12.82
N SER A 14 7.98 10.42 -13.90
CA SER A 14 7.85 9.89 -15.27
C SER A 14 8.77 8.73 -15.58
N GLU A 15 9.83 8.55 -14.80
CA GLU A 15 10.83 7.47 -14.94
C GLU A 15 10.45 6.21 -14.14
N ALA A 16 9.41 6.28 -13.31
CA ALA A 16 8.94 5.16 -12.50
C ALA A 16 7.90 4.34 -13.28
N GLU A 17 8.16 3.06 -13.45
CA GLU A 17 7.23 2.13 -14.11
C GLU A 17 6.39 1.33 -13.13
N ASN A 18 6.89 1.17 -11.90
CA ASN A 18 6.28 0.35 -10.89
C ASN A 18 6.33 1.04 -9.54
N TRP A 19 5.50 0.59 -8.61
CA TRP A 19 5.54 1.02 -7.23
C TRP A 19 5.12 -0.08 -6.27
N SER A 20 5.52 0.04 -5.01
CA SER A 20 5.07 -0.83 -3.93
C SER A 20 4.87 -0.02 -2.66
N LEU A 21 3.98 -0.49 -1.79
CA LEU A 21 3.59 0.20 -0.57
C LEU A 21 3.34 -0.82 0.54
N SER A 22 3.82 -0.48 1.73
CA SER A 22 3.50 -1.21 2.96
C SER A 22 2.76 -0.28 3.94
N LEU A 23 1.62 -0.75 4.45
CA LEU A 23 0.87 -0.09 5.50
C LEU A 23 1.09 -0.76 6.86
N THR A 24 1.00 0.04 7.92
CA THR A 24 1.10 -0.43 9.30
C THR A 24 0.17 0.37 10.20
N ASP A 25 -0.09 -0.16 11.40
CA ASP A 25 -0.82 0.53 12.44
C ASP A 25 0.08 1.51 13.22
N TRP A 26 -0.51 2.24 14.17
CA TRP A 26 0.22 3.22 14.98
C TRP A 26 1.41 2.62 15.73
N ASP A 27 1.27 1.37 16.19
CA ASP A 27 2.25 0.69 17.01
C ASP A 27 3.39 0.09 16.19
N ILE A 28 3.35 0.18 14.85
CA ILE A 28 4.35 -0.35 13.88
C ILE A 28 4.52 -1.88 13.99
N THR A 29 3.86 -2.52 14.97
CA THR A 29 4.05 -3.91 15.34
C THR A 29 3.36 -4.85 14.36
N VAL A 30 2.34 -4.37 13.62
CA VAL A 30 1.59 -5.18 12.66
C VAL A 30 1.69 -4.56 11.26
N PRO A 31 2.48 -5.16 10.35
CA PRO A 31 2.36 -4.88 8.93
C PRO A 31 0.97 -5.30 8.46
N ILE A 32 0.20 -4.35 7.92
CA ILE A 32 -1.10 -4.63 7.31
C ILE A 32 -0.81 -5.28 5.97
N ARG A 33 -1.18 -6.55 5.84
CA ARG A 33 -0.91 -7.31 4.62
C ARG A 33 -1.61 -6.66 3.45
N PHE A 34 -0.83 -6.38 2.41
CA PHE A 34 -1.33 -5.97 1.11
C PHE A 34 -2.16 -7.10 0.51
N ILE A 35 -3.43 -6.83 0.19
CA ILE A 35 -4.36 -7.82 -0.38
C ILE A 35 -4.54 -7.58 -1.90
N GLY A 36 -3.79 -6.62 -2.46
CA GLY A 36 -3.77 -6.31 -3.89
C GLY A 36 -3.07 -7.35 -4.76
N TRP A 37 -3.89 -8.28 -5.27
CA TRP A 37 -3.82 -9.12 -6.47
C TRP A 37 -2.58 -10.00 -6.75
N ASN A 38 -2.79 -11.31 -6.61
CA ASN A 38 -1.99 -12.41 -7.19
C ASN A 38 -0.52 -12.53 -6.75
N GLY A 39 -0.15 -12.01 -5.58
CA GLY A 39 1.21 -12.20 -5.05
C GLY A 39 2.27 -11.43 -5.84
N LYS A 40 1.90 -10.36 -6.54
CA LYS A 40 2.87 -9.41 -7.10
C LYS A 40 3.21 -8.36 -6.05
N GLU A 41 4.49 -8.28 -5.68
CA GLU A 41 5.02 -7.27 -4.75
C GLU A 41 5.13 -5.86 -5.36
N ARG A 42 4.73 -5.67 -6.64
CA ARG A 42 4.85 -4.42 -7.38
C ARG A 42 3.63 -4.19 -8.26
N LEU A 43 3.10 -2.98 -8.19
CA LEU A 43 2.01 -2.44 -9.00
C LEU A 43 2.57 -1.64 -10.17
N ASP A 44 1.85 -1.59 -11.29
CA ASP A 44 2.09 -0.59 -12.33
C ASP A 44 1.84 0.82 -11.78
N ILE A 45 2.55 1.82 -12.29
CA ILE A 45 2.48 3.20 -11.81
C ILE A 45 1.07 3.82 -11.90
N ALA A 46 0.19 3.31 -12.77
CA ALA A 46 -1.19 3.74 -12.91
C ALA A 46 -2.18 2.98 -12.00
N GLU A 47 -1.76 1.87 -11.39
CA GLU A 47 -2.63 1.02 -10.57
C GLU A 47 -2.83 1.58 -9.15
N ALA A 48 -3.93 1.17 -8.52
CA ALA A 48 -4.26 1.50 -7.14
C ALA A 48 -3.98 0.31 -6.20
N ALA A 49 -3.49 0.61 -5.00
CA ALA A 49 -3.27 -0.38 -3.94
C ALA A 49 -4.49 -0.42 -3.00
N THR A 50 -5.18 -1.55 -2.90
CA THR A 50 -6.28 -1.75 -1.95
C THR A 50 -5.85 -2.68 -0.81
N PHE A 51 -6.17 -2.29 0.42
CA PHE A 51 -5.87 -3.04 1.63
C PHE A 51 -7.17 -3.28 2.40
N GLU A 52 -7.41 -4.53 2.80
CA GLU A 52 -8.44 -4.80 3.82
C GLU A 52 -7.83 -4.50 5.19
N ILE A 53 -8.58 -3.80 6.02
CA ILE A 53 -8.18 -3.43 7.37
C ILE A 53 -8.67 -4.51 8.32
N PRO A 54 -7.76 -5.22 9.02
CA PRO A 54 -8.14 -6.20 10.02
C PRO A 54 -9.00 -5.57 11.14
N GLU A 55 -9.99 -6.32 11.61
CA GLU A 55 -10.77 -5.92 12.79
C GLU A 55 -9.85 -5.75 14.02
N GLY A 56 -10.11 -4.71 14.82
CA GLY A 56 -9.36 -4.44 16.06
C GLY A 56 -8.04 -3.67 15.87
N LEU A 57 -7.76 -3.17 14.67
CA LEU A 57 -6.56 -2.38 14.40
C LEU A 57 -6.67 -0.94 14.93
N ASN A 58 -5.59 -0.43 15.54
CA ASN A 58 -5.56 0.92 16.10
C ASN A 58 -5.25 1.96 15.03
N PHE A 59 -6.12 2.97 14.92
CA PHE A 59 -5.90 4.15 14.07
C PHE A 59 -4.99 5.18 14.78
N PRO A 60 -4.21 5.98 14.03
CA PRO A 60 -4.23 6.13 12.56
C PRO A 60 -3.33 5.10 11.83
N LEU A 61 -3.70 4.81 10.58
CA LEU A 61 -2.86 4.04 9.65
C LEU A 61 -1.64 4.86 9.21
N ARG A 62 -0.52 4.18 8.98
CA ARG A 62 0.74 4.79 8.54
C ARG A 62 1.31 4.08 7.33
N VAL A 63 1.96 4.86 6.48
CA VAL A 63 2.82 4.32 5.43
C VAL A 63 4.14 3.93 6.10
N ALA A 64 4.42 2.63 6.17
CA ALA A 64 5.70 2.14 6.65
C ALA A 64 6.79 2.35 5.59
N PHE A 65 6.44 2.11 4.32
CA PHE A 65 7.39 2.21 3.22
C PHE A 65 6.69 2.39 1.88
N LEU A 66 7.28 3.21 1.01
CA LEU A 66 6.88 3.42 -0.39
C LEU A 66 8.12 3.25 -1.27
N GLN A 67 8.05 2.40 -2.30
CA GLN A 67 9.11 2.25 -3.30
C GLN A 67 8.63 2.71 -4.67
N LEU A 68 9.51 3.45 -5.34
CA LEU A 68 9.39 3.87 -6.73
C LEU A 68 10.73 3.54 -7.41
N PRO A 69 10.94 2.29 -7.89
CA PRO A 69 12.12 1.98 -8.68
C PRO A 69 12.14 2.85 -9.94
N MET A 70 13.24 3.58 -10.12
CA MET A 70 13.51 4.38 -11.32
C MET A 70 14.32 3.52 -12.30
N ARG A 71 14.10 3.73 -13.60
CA ARG A 71 14.94 3.15 -14.66
C ARG A 71 16.28 3.86 -14.82
#